data_AF-A0A9P6IKC5-F1
#
_entry.id   AF-A0A9P6IKC5-F1
#
_cell.length_a   1.000
_cell.length_b   1.000
_cell.length_c   1.000
_cell.angle_alpha   90.00
_cell.angle_beta   90.00
_cell.angle_gamma   90.00
#
_symmetry.space_group_name_H-M   'P 1'
#
loop_
_entity.id
_entity.type
_entity.pdbx_description
1 polymer ?
#
loop_
_entity_poly.entity_id
_entity_poly.type
_entity_poly.pdbx_seq_one_letter_code
_entity_poly.pdbx_strand_id
1 'polypeptide(L)'
;MGLYHPPSLGSDDTVYSADSIEFCPFQSHASLLACGTYQLVKDDTSNDTSKETASQPNVGSATITIDDSDDDDEDQMKTEKPMLRLGRLLVYEVQGTKDDSRELRNTACIETAAILDMK
;
A
#
# COMPACT_ATOMS: atom_id res chain seq x y z
N MET A 1 33.18 12.56 21.65
CA MET A 1 32.34 13.26 20.65
C MET A 1 31.06 12.44 20.54
N GLY A 2 29.92 12.97 21.00
CA GLY A 2 28.65 12.21 20.97
C GLY A 2 28.17 12.03 19.52
N LEU A 3 27.50 10.91 19.24
CA LEU A 3 26.86 10.67 17.95
C LEU A 3 25.72 11.67 17.77
N TYR A 4 25.81 12.53 16.76
CA TYR A 4 24.72 13.42 16.38
C TYR A 4 23.63 12.59 15.69
N HIS A 5 22.41 12.62 16.23
CA HIS A 5 21.24 12.02 15.61
C HIS A 5 20.40 13.14 14.99
N PRO A 6 20.28 13.21 13.65
CA PRO A 6 19.43 14.21 13.03
C PRO A 6 17.97 13.94 13.45
N PRO A 7 17.20 14.95 13.87
CA PRO A 7 15.80 14.78 14.19
C PRO A 7 15.00 14.41 12.93
N SER A 8 13.99 13.55 13.08
CA SER A 8 13.03 13.31 12.00
C SER A 8 12.16 14.56 11.79
N LEU A 9 11.73 14.75 10.55
CA LEU A 9 10.81 15.82 10.18
C LEU A 9 9.37 15.54 10.63
N GLY A 10 8.98 14.28 10.59
CA GLY A 10 7.64 13.79 10.92
C GLY A 10 7.58 12.27 10.80
N SER A 11 6.43 11.71 11.13
CA SER A 11 6.09 10.30 10.97
C SER A 11 4.63 10.20 10.57
N ASP A 12 4.32 9.34 9.60
CA ASP A 12 2.96 9.13 9.11
C ASP A 12 2.68 7.62 9.07
N ASP A 13 1.46 7.23 9.40
CA ASP A 13 1.00 5.84 9.30
C ASP A 13 0.30 5.68 7.95
N THR A 14 1.00 5.05 7.01
CA THR A 14 0.53 4.87 5.65
C THR A 14 -0.62 3.89 5.52
N VAL A 15 -1.01 3.21 6.61
CA VAL A 15 -2.04 2.15 6.71
C VAL A 15 -1.69 0.88 5.94
N TYR A 16 -1.13 1.02 4.74
CA TYR A 16 -0.58 -0.04 3.89
C TYR A 16 0.94 -0.05 4.00
N SER A 17 1.56 -1.17 3.63
CA SER A 17 3.03 -1.26 3.61
C SER A 17 3.61 -0.33 2.56
N ALA A 18 4.50 0.57 2.95
CA ALA A 18 5.23 1.41 2.01
C ALA A 18 6.27 0.57 1.26
N ASP A 19 6.29 0.65 -0.08
CA ASP A 19 7.21 -0.10 -0.93
C ASP A 19 8.19 0.79 -1.70
N SER A 20 7.82 2.04 -1.93
CA SER A 20 8.56 2.98 -2.78
C SER A 20 8.41 4.41 -2.28
N ILE A 21 9.50 5.18 -2.34
CA ILE A 21 9.54 6.61 -2.01
C ILE A 21 10.32 7.31 -3.12
N GLU A 22 9.70 8.28 -3.77
CA GLU A 22 10.29 9.02 -4.88
C GLU A 22 10.11 10.52 -4.69
N PHE A 23 11.20 11.29 -4.71
CA PHE A 23 11.13 12.75 -4.71
C PHE A 23 10.87 13.27 -6.13
N CYS A 24 10.10 14.35 -6.24
CA CYS A 24 9.85 14.95 -7.54
C CYS A 24 11.16 15.49 -8.14
N PRO A 25 11.54 15.09 -9.37
CA PRO A 25 12.82 15.48 -9.97
C PRO A 25 12.83 16.93 -10.49
N PHE A 26 11.66 17.57 -10.58
CA PHE A 26 11.55 18.93 -11.10
C PHE A 26 11.81 19.95 -9.99
N GLN A 27 12.76 20.86 -10.20
CA GLN A 27 13.18 21.85 -9.19
C GLN A 27 12.02 22.66 -8.61
N SER A 28 11.02 23.02 -9.41
CA SER A 28 9.85 23.78 -8.96
C SER A 28 8.92 23.00 -8.02
N HIS A 29 9.12 21.68 -7.91
CA HIS A 29 8.30 20.75 -7.14
C HIS A 29 9.15 19.85 -6.23
N ALA A 30 10.42 20.20 -5.99
CA ALA A 30 11.36 19.36 -5.23
C ALA A 30 10.97 19.17 -3.74
N SER A 31 9.99 19.93 -3.25
CA SER A 31 9.36 19.73 -1.93
C SER A 31 8.41 18.52 -1.91
N LEU A 32 7.99 18.01 -3.07
CA LEU A 32 7.07 16.90 -3.17
C LEU A 32 7.81 15.56 -3.15
N LEU A 33 7.23 14.61 -2.43
CA LEU A 33 7.58 13.20 -2.55
C LEU A 33 6.31 12.37 -2.69
N ALA A 34 6.42 11.28 -3.44
CA ALA A 34 5.39 10.27 -3.57
C ALA A 34 5.79 9.03 -2.78
N CYS A 35 4.84 8.45 -2.05
CA CYS A 35 4.97 7.20 -1.33
C CYS A 35 4.00 6.19 -1.93
N GLY A 36 4.54 5.18 -2.61
CA GLY A 36 3.80 4.01 -3.03
C GLY A 36 3.56 3.09 -1.84
N THR A 37 2.39 2.46 -1.85
CA THR A 37 2.01 1.50 -0.80
C THR A 37 1.26 0.32 -1.39
N TYR A 38 1.28 -0.80 -0.66
CA TYR A 38 0.51 -1.99 -1.01
C TYR A 38 -0.06 -2.70 0.23
N GLN A 39 -1.16 -3.43 0.00
CA GLN A 39 -1.78 -4.34 0.95
C GLN A 39 -2.19 -5.62 0.22
N LEU A 40 -1.76 -6.77 0.75
CA LEU A 40 -2.19 -8.07 0.23
C LEU A 40 -3.62 -8.36 0.68
N VAL A 41 -4.47 -8.75 -0.28
CA VAL A 41 -5.82 -9.25 -0.01
C VAL A 41 -5.77 -10.76 0.07
N LYS A 42 -6.33 -11.33 1.15
CA LYS A 42 -6.56 -12.77 1.25
C LYS A 42 -7.90 -13.08 0.58
N ASP A 43 -7.89 -14.03 -0.34
CA ASP A 43 -9.13 -14.64 -0.83
C ASP A 43 -9.66 -15.54 0.30
N ASP A 44 -10.59 -15.05 1.12
CA ASP A 44 -11.19 -15.81 2.25
C ASP A 44 -12.13 -16.95 1.78
N THR A 45 -11.95 -17.47 0.57
CA THR A 45 -12.71 -18.61 0.04
C THR A 45 -12.24 -19.96 0.59
N SER A 46 -11.26 -19.99 1.49
CA SER A 46 -11.01 -21.15 2.35
C SER A 46 -11.70 -20.91 3.70
N ASN A 47 -12.87 -21.51 3.85
CA ASN A 47 -13.67 -21.50 5.06
C ASN A 47 -12.86 -22.05 6.25
N ASP A 48 -12.28 -21.19 7.07
CA ASP A 48 -11.85 -21.58 8.42
C ASP A 48 -12.27 -20.51 9.44
N THR A 49 -13.17 -20.92 10.32
CA THR A 49 -13.81 -20.06 11.31
C THR A 49 -12.80 -19.72 12.40
N SER A 50 -12.26 -18.50 12.39
CA SER A 50 -11.90 -17.82 13.63
C SER A 50 -11.95 -16.30 13.47
N LYS A 51 -12.69 -15.69 14.38
CA LYS A 51 -13.08 -14.27 14.43
C LYS A 51 -11.87 -13.35 14.54
N GLU A 52 -11.90 -12.23 13.83
CA GLU A 52 -11.80 -10.90 14.47
C GLU A 52 -12.28 -9.78 13.53
N THR A 53 -12.82 -8.73 14.15
CA THR A 53 -13.81 -7.82 13.60
C THR A 53 -13.18 -6.48 13.25
N ALA A 54 -13.32 -6.01 12.01
CA ALA A 54 -13.30 -4.57 11.70
C ALA A 54 -14.02 -4.33 10.36
N SER A 55 -15.25 -3.83 10.50
CA SER A 55 -16.15 -3.37 9.46
C SER A 55 -15.54 -2.28 8.57
N GLN A 56 -15.73 -2.38 7.24
CA GLN A 56 -15.87 -1.31 6.23
C GLN A 56 -16.19 -1.93 4.84
N PRO A 57 -16.64 -1.16 3.83
CA PRO A 57 -17.96 -1.36 3.23
C PRO A 57 -17.99 -2.09 1.88
N ASN A 58 -19.18 -2.61 1.61
CA ASN A 58 -19.65 -3.33 0.44
C ASN A 58 -19.65 -2.44 -0.83
N VAL A 59 -18.84 -2.79 -1.84
CA VAL A 59 -19.00 -2.26 -3.21
C VAL A 59 -18.76 -3.37 -4.24
N GLY A 60 -19.84 -3.77 -4.93
CA GLY A 60 -19.79 -4.09 -6.36
C GLY A 60 -19.30 -5.48 -6.75
N SER A 61 -20.10 -6.50 -6.45
CA SER A 61 -20.05 -7.85 -7.01
C SER A 61 -19.89 -7.86 -8.54
N ALA A 62 -18.75 -8.37 -9.04
CA ALA A 62 -18.64 -8.94 -10.37
C ALA A 62 -18.48 -10.47 -10.21
N THR A 63 -19.61 -11.16 -10.18
CA THR A 63 -19.69 -12.62 -10.13
C THR A 63 -19.20 -13.19 -11.46
N ILE A 64 -18.07 -13.92 -11.46
CA ILE A 64 -17.72 -14.85 -12.53
C ILE A 64 -17.79 -16.25 -11.93
N THR A 65 -18.82 -17.00 -12.32
CA THR A 65 -18.94 -18.43 -12.05
C THR A 65 -18.07 -19.18 -13.06
N ILE A 66 -17.05 -19.90 -12.60
CA ILE A 66 -16.45 -20.99 -13.38
C ILE A 66 -16.59 -22.25 -12.53
N ASP A 67 -17.44 -23.12 -13.04
CA ASP A 67 -17.60 -24.53 -12.67
C ASP A 67 -16.36 -25.28 -13.17
N ASP A 68 -15.68 -26.02 -12.30
CA ASP A 68 -14.88 -27.15 -12.75
C ASP A 68 -14.77 -28.19 -11.62
N SER A 69 -15.33 -29.36 -11.92
CA SER A 69 -15.24 -30.58 -11.14
C SER A 69 -14.05 -31.37 -11.67
N ASP A 70 -13.15 -31.83 -10.79
CA ASP A 70 -12.77 -33.24 -10.65
C ASP A 70 -11.50 -33.43 -9.81
N ASP A 71 -11.57 -34.47 -8.97
CA ASP A 71 -10.52 -35.06 -8.13
C ASP A 71 -9.37 -35.64 -8.97
N ASP A 72 -8.12 -35.49 -8.50
CA ASP A 72 -7.18 -36.61 -8.27
C ASP A 72 -5.82 -36.12 -7.72
N ASP A 73 -5.36 -36.81 -6.66
CA ASP A 73 -4.08 -36.66 -5.98
C ASP A 73 -2.88 -36.99 -6.90
N GLU A 74 -1.83 -36.14 -6.92
CA GLU A 74 -0.38 -36.49 -6.91
C GLU A 74 0.49 -35.22 -7.13
N ASP A 75 1.36 -34.91 -6.16
CA ASP A 75 2.55 -34.02 -6.23
C ASP A 75 2.51 -32.78 -7.15
N GLN A 76 1.44 -31.99 -7.07
CA GLN A 76 1.38 -30.69 -7.73
C GLN A 76 2.08 -29.63 -6.86
N MET A 77 3.22 -29.14 -7.35
CA MET A 77 3.82 -27.87 -6.95
C MET A 77 2.70 -26.82 -6.90
N LYS A 78 2.21 -26.49 -5.69
CA LYS A 78 1.15 -25.48 -5.51
C LYS A 78 1.65 -24.21 -6.16
N THR A 79 1.15 -23.92 -7.36
CA THR A 79 1.30 -22.61 -7.98
C THR A 79 0.45 -21.68 -7.13
N GLU A 80 1.10 -20.95 -6.23
CA GLU A 80 0.42 -19.94 -5.42
C GLU A 80 -0.30 -18.99 -6.38
N LYS A 81 -1.63 -19.01 -6.35
CA LYS A 81 -2.45 -18.12 -7.16
C LYS A 81 -1.99 -16.68 -6.89
N PRO A 82 -1.78 -15.85 -7.93
CA PRO A 82 -1.40 -14.46 -7.73
C PRO A 82 -2.37 -13.77 -6.77
N MET A 83 -1.86 -13.30 -5.63
CA MET A 83 -2.66 -12.57 -4.65
C MET A 83 -2.95 -11.17 -5.17
N LEU A 84 -4.21 -10.73 -5.04
CA LEU A 84 -4.59 -9.35 -5.36
C LEU A 84 -3.91 -8.37 -4.38
N ARG A 85 -3.38 -7.25 -4.89
CA ARG A 85 -2.82 -6.19 -4.06
C ARG A 85 -3.55 -4.88 -4.30
N LEU A 86 -4.03 -4.29 -3.21
CA LEU A 86 -4.54 -2.92 -3.21
C LEU A 86 -3.36 -1.98 -3.00
N GLY A 87 -3.39 -0.80 -3.62
CA GLY A 87 -2.34 0.21 -3.47
C GLY A 87 -2.89 1.61 -3.23
N ARG A 88 -2.02 2.46 -2.69
CA ARG A 88 -2.25 3.90 -2.62
C ARG A 88 -0.99 4.65 -3.00
N LEU A 89 -1.19 5.78 -3.67
CA LEU A 89 -0.16 6.79 -3.86
C LEU A 89 -0.44 7.94 -2.90
N LEU A 90 0.40 8.06 -1.87
CA LEU A 90 0.38 9.18 -0.93
C LEU A 90 1.34 10.24 -1.45
N VAL A 91 0.90 11.49 -1.56
CA VAL A 91 1.76 12.62 -1.93
C VAL A 91 1.99 13.45 -0.69
N TYR A 92 3.25 13.70 -0.37
CA TYR A 92 3.64 14.58 0.72
C TYR A 92 4.37 15.80 0.18
N GLU A 93 4.24 16.91 0.90
CA GLU A 93 4.99 18.13 0.68
C GLU A 93 5.80 18.47 1.94
N VAL A 94 7.09 18.76 1.73
CA VAL A 94 7.96 19.34 2.76
C VAL A 94 7.79 20.86 2.72
N GLN A 95 7.04 21.40 3.69
CA GLN A 95 6.81 22.84 3.80
C GLN A 95 7.82 23.47 4.76
N GLY A 96 8.35 24.65 4.39
CA GLY A 96 9.13 25.48 5.29
C GLY A 96 8.21 26.39 6.11
N THR A 97 8.49 26.55 7.40
CA THR A 97 7.77 27.47 8.27
C THR A 97 8.54 28.79 8.45
N LYS A 98 7.92 29.79 9.09
CA LYS A 98 8.56 31.09 9.35
C LYS A 98 9.77 31.02 10.28
N ASP A 99 9.85 29.97 11.09
CA ASP A 99 10.88 29.80 12.11
C ASP A 99 12.04 28.91 11.63
N ASP A 100 12.18 28.75 10.30
CA ASP A 100 13.16 27.85 9.64
C ASP A 100 12.97 26.36 9.99
N SER A 101 11.87 26.03 10.69
CA SER A 101 11.45 24.63 10.85
C SER A 101 10.82 24.14 9.55
N ARG A 102 10.79 22.83 9.39
CA ARG A 102 10.11 22.18 8.27
C ARG A 102 9.00 21.31 8.84
N GLU A 103 7.99 21.04 8.03
CA GLU A 103 6.95 20.06 8.33
C GLU A 103 6.70 19.16 7.11
N LEU A 104 6.31 17.91 7.37
CA LEU A 104 5.87 16.97 6.34
C LEU A 104 4.34 16.97 6.33
N ARG A 105 3.74 17.33 5.20
CA ARG A 105 2.28 17.39 5.05
C ARG A 105 1.82 16.43 3.97
N ASN A 106 0.90 15.52 4.30
CA ASN A 106 0.18 14.73 3.30
C ASN A 106 -0.79 15.65 2.55
N THR A 107 -0.63 15.75 1.23
CA THR A 107 -1.43 16.63 0.36
C THR A 107 -2.42 15.86 -0.50
N ALA A 108 -2.20 14.57 -0.74
CA ALA A 108 -3.13 13.72 -1.49
C ALA A 108 -2.98 12.23 -1.13
N CYS A 109 -4.10 11.51 -1.23
CA CYS A 109 -4.16 10.06 -1.18
C CYS A 109 -4.96 9.57 -2.40
N ILE A 110 -4.30 8.83 -3.29
CA ILE A 110 -4.91 8.31 -4.52
C ILE A 110 -4.97 6.79 -4.41
N GLU A 111 -6.18 6.23 -4.41
CA GLU A 111 -6.40 4.77 -4.45
C GLU A 111 -6.05 4.24 -5.85
N THR A 112 -5.22 3.20 -5.93
CA THR A 112 -4.71 2.63 -7.18
C THR A 112 -4.38 1.14 -7.00
N ALA A 113 -4.01 0.43 -8.07
CA ALA A 113 -3.30 -0.84 -7.91
C ALA A 113 -1.94 -0.59 -7.22
N ALA A 114 -1.39 -1.60 -6.54
CA ALA A 114 -0.02 -1.53 -6.04
C ALA A 114 0.93 -1.21 -7.20
N ILE A 115 1.88 -0.29 -6.98
CA ILE A 115 2.73 0.24 -8.06
C ILE A 115 3.53 -0.87 -8.76
N LEU A 116 3.91 -1.91 -8.01
CA LEU A 116 4.64 -3.07 -8.53
C LEU A 116 3.78 -4.08 -9.31
N ASP A 117 2.45 -3.94 -9.33
CA ASP A 117 1.55 -4.80 -10.08
C ASP A 117 1.28 -4.28 -11.50
N MET A 118 1.69 -3.05 -11.81
CA MET A 118 1.62 -2.49 -13.16
C MET A 118 2.75 -3.08 -14.02
N LYS A 119 2.48 -4.22 -14.65
CA LYS A 119 3.36 -4.85 -15.65
C LYS A 119 2.74 -4.81 -17.04
#